data_AF-T0DR40-F1
#
_entry.id   AF-T0DR40-F1
#
_cell.length_a   1.000
_cell.length_b   1.000
_cell.length_c   1.000
_cell.angle_alpha   90.00
_cell.angle_beta   90.00
_cell.angle_gamma   90.00
#
_symmetry.space_group_name_H-M   'P 1'
#
loop_
_entity.id
_entity.type
_entity.pdbx_description
1 polymer ?
#
loop_
_entity_poly.entity_id
_entity_poly.type
_entity_poly.pdbx_seq_one_letter_code
_entity_poly.pdbx_strand_id
1 'polypeptide(L)'
;MTLTSCTQPTNSRASYNNSNGSNWGNNGNTGTGNGGGWDWGNGSGDSGDDSNNEQTDPGDGYGDGNEEGNADGGQTQNFYTVGSIVIHGNSRTSSGSNVRWSSTSLGTGQAMLYTDSRFNIRVRPRTAPSQGTYDDYGVKCHYNPQQYKKLKIKLCIRAEGQACNLTRTVTFGDIANEEVSKVKEFSGSTLPSTYGPMIIDILDVQWDWSCQYYLNQDYSQSDAVTNGYCPMASVWPNDCVAFDLQFSTDSTKDFPASAPRM
;
A
#
# COMPACT_ATOMS: atom_id res chain seq x y z
N MET A 1 -25.35 -22.97 -24.57
CA MET A 1 -24.71 -21.72 -25.01
C MET A 1 -25.81 -20.73 -25.34
N THR A 2 -26.01 -19.74 -24.48
CA THR A 2 -26.98 -18.65 -24.66
C THR A 2 -26.37 -17.39 -24.07
N LEU A 3 -25.91 -16.50 -24.94
CA LEU A 3 -25.49 -15.14 -24.63
C LEU A 3 -26.74 -14.33 -24.25
N THR A 4 -26.71 -13.70 -23.08
CA THR A 4 -27.72 -12.71 -22.68
C THR A 4 -27.07 -11.33 -22.66
N SER A 5 -27.70 -10.41 -23.37
CA SER A 5 -27.27 -9.05 -23.68
C SER A 5 -28.04 -8.03 -22.84
N CYS A 6 -27.32 -6.98 -22.43
CA CYS A 6 -27.71 -5.61 -22.06
C CYS A 6 -28.72 -5.34 -20.92
N THR A 7 -28.28 -4.54 -19.94
CA THR A 7 -28.86 -3.21 -19.65
C THR A 7 -27.87 -2.36 -18.83
N GLN A 8 -27.56 -1.15 -19.29
CA GLN A 8 -26.91 -0.12 -18.48
C GLN A 8 -27.88 0.44 -17.44
N PRO A 9 -27.48 0.64 -16.18
CA PRO A 9 -28.23 1.51 -15.28
C PRO A 9 -27.94 2.98 -15.63
N THR A 10 -28.96 3.67 -16.16
CA THR A 10 -29.04 5.13 -16.12
C THR A 10 -29.23 5.54 -14.66
N ASN A 11 -28.28 6.30 -14.09
CA ASN A 11 -28.53 6.96 -12.82
C ASN A 11 -28.51 8.48 -13.00
N SER A 12 -29.67 9.05 -12.74
CA SER A 12 -30.04 10.45 -12.80
C SER A 12 -29.14 11.32 -11.93
N ARG A 13 -28.68 12.43 -12.49
CA ARG A 13 -28.12 13.56 -11.73
C ARG A 13 -29.16 14.02 -10.71
N ALA A 14 -28.86 13.85 -9.42
CA ALA A 14 -29.58 14.53 -8.36
C ALA A 14 -29.30 16.04 -8.46
N SER A 15 -30.35 16.80 -8.74
CA SER A 15 -30.33 18.26 -8.68
C SER A 15 -30.17 18.69 -7.22
N TYR A 16 -29.03 19.28 -6.86
CA TYR A 16 -28.94 20.10 -5.65
C TYR A 16 -29.09 21.56 -6.06
N ASN A 17 -30.32 22.04 -5.92
CA ASN A 17 -30.66 23.44 -5.95
C ASN A 17 -30.88 23.85 -4.49
N ASN A 18 -29.95 24.57 -3.88
CA ASN A 18 -30.30 25.43 -2.75
C ASN A 18 -29.41 26.68 -2.72
N SER A 19 -29.97 27.72 -3.30
CA SER A 19 -29.59 29.10 -3.10
C SER A 19 -29.91 29.53 -1.67
N ASN A 20 -28.90 29.96 -0.91
CA ASN A 20 -29.07 31.11 -0.02
C ASN A 20 -27.72 31.82 0.10
N GLY A 21 -27.64 32.99 -0.54
CA GLY A 21 -26.48 33.87 -0.46
C GLY A 21 -26.57 34.78 0.76
N SER A 22 -25.41 35.10 1.33
CA SER A 22 -25.16 36.40 1.94
C SER A 22 -23.66 36.70 1.99
N ASN A 23 -23.35 37.73 1.20
CA ASN A 23 -22.21 38.62 1.14
C ASN A 23 -21.43 38.94 2.45
N TRP A 24 -20.13 39.21 2.23
CA TRP A 24 -19.23 40.19 2.91
C TRP A 24 -18.40 39.73 4.12
N GLY A 25 -17.08 40.02 4.05
CA GLY A 25 -16.26 40.20 5.24
C GLY A 25 -14.79 39.86 5.10
N ASN A 26 -14.03 40.72 4.44
CA ASN A 26 -12.58 40.81 4.57
C ASN A 26 -12.23 41.17 6.03
N ASN A 27 -11.45 40.36 6.78
CA ASN A 27 -10.35 40.82 7.64
C ASN A 27 -9.63 39.65 8.34
N GLY A 28 -8.31 39.77 8.45
CA GLY A 28 -7.44 38.73 8.98
C GLY A 28 -7.62 38.46 10.48
N ASN A 29 -7.29 37.22 10.85
CA ASN A 29 -6.79 36.93 12.17
C ASN A 29 -5.77 35.77 12.11
N THR A 30 -4.61 36.05 12.65
CA THR A 30 -3.52 35.14 12.97
C THR A 30 -3.99 34.05 13.92
N GLY A 31 -3.71 32.79 13.59
CA GLY A 31 -4.02 31.64 14.44
C GLY A 31 -3.40 30.35 13.93
N THR A 32 -2.27 30.01 14.52
CA THR A 32 -1.65 28.67 14.64
C THR A 32 -2.52 27.47 14.25
N GLY A 33 -2.03 26.68 13.28
CA GLY A 33 -2.63 25.40 12.89
C GLY A 33 -1.54 24.39 12.52
N ASN A 34 -1.19 23.57 13.50
CA ASN A 34 -0.30 22.42 13.43
C ASN A 34 -0.84 21.42 12.38
N GLY A 35 -0.10 21.18 11.30
CA GLY A 35 -0.55 20.33 10.20
C GLY A 35 0.58 20.02 9.21
N GLY A 36 1.74 19.62 9.74
CA GLY A 36 2.87 19.16 8.92
C GLY A 36 2.57 17.77 8.36
N GLY A 37 2.01 17.73 7.14
CA GLY A 37 2.04 16.56 6.29
C GLY A 37 3.47 16.32 5.85
N TRP A 38 4.08 15.25 6.35
CA TRP A 38 5.40 14.82 5.91
C TRP A 38 5.23 14.03 4.60
N ASP A 39 5.39 14.75 3.50
CA ASP A 39 5.81 14.17 2.23
C ASP A 39 7.20 13.54 2.45
N TRP A 40 7.29 12.22 2.27
CA TRP A 40 8.55 11.48 2.41
C TRP A 40 9.33 11.58 1.09
N GLY A 41 9.78 12.79 0.76
CA GLY A 41 10.76 13.03 -0.31
C GLY A 41 10.67 14.37 -1.04
N ASN A 42 11.62 15.28 -0.77
CA ASN A 42 12.28 16.03 -1.85
C ASN A 42 13.71 16.43 -1.42
N GLY A 43 14.71 15.97 -2.18
CA GLY A 43 16.11 15.93 -1.77
C GLY A 43 17.00 17.09 -2.22
N SER A 44 18.28 17.04 -1.79
CA SER A 44 19.50 17.40 -2.54
C SER A 44 20.71 17.38 -1.60
N GLY A 45 21.70 16.52 -1.88
CA GLY A 45 22.98 16.51 -1.17
C GLY A 45 23.78 15.24 -1.42
N ASP A 46 24.57 15.25 -2.49
CA ASP A 46 25.59 14.25 -2.81
C ASP A 46 26.52 13.93 -1.61
N SER A 47 26.91 12.66 -1.53
CA SER A 47 28.07 12.07 -0.81
C SER A 47 27.73 11.21 0.41
N GLY A 48 27.91 9.88 0.25
CA GLY A 48 28.08 8.95 1.38
C GLY A 48 27.32 7.65 1.21
N ASP A 49 28.02 6.64 0.70
CA ASP A 49 27.60 5.25 0.64
C ASP A 49 27.29 4.71 2.05
N ASP A 50 26.02 4.41 2.32
CA ASP A 50 25.55 3.40 3.29
C ASP A 50 24.06 3.11 3.00
N SER A 51 23.86 2.12 2.13
CA SER A 51 22.64 1.39 1.76
C SER A 51 21.39 1.62 2.65
N ASN A 52 20.27 2.08 2.09
CA ASN A 52 18.89 1.62 2.40
C ASN A 52 17.90 2.21 1.39
N ASN A 53 17.36 1.33 0.55
CA ASN A 53 16.75 1.62 -0.75
C ASN A 53 15.38 2.32 -0.63
N GLU A 54 15.34 3.66 -0.72
CA GLU A 54 14.16 4.39 -1.21
C GLU A 54 14.15 4.37 -2.74
N GLN A 55 14.03 3.19 -3.35
CA GLN A 55 13.85 3.11 -4.79
C GLN A 55 12.36 3.26 -5.10
N THR A 56 11.94 4.52 -5.21
CA THR A 56 10.60 4.92 -5.67
C THR A 56 10.66 5.28 -7.14
N ASP A 57 11.17 4.36 -7.97
CA ASP A 57 11.22 4.63 -9.41
C ASP A 57 9.78 4.85 -9.91
N PRO A 58 9.49 5.93 -10.65
CA PRO A 58 8.18 6.11 -11.25
C PRO A 58 7.83 4.91 -12.14
N GLY A 59 6.80 4.14 -11.77
CA GLY A 59 6.34 2.96 -12.54
C GLY A 59 6.57 1.60 -11.88
N ASP A 60 6.48 1.51 -10.56
CA ASP A 60 6.74 0.26 -9.82
C ASP A 60 5.66 -0.84 -9.93
N GLY A 61 4.57 -0.60 -10.68
CA GLY A 61 3.57 -1.63 -11.01
C GLY A 61 3.93 -2.43 -12.27
N TYR A 62 3.83 -3.76 -12.20
CA TYR A 62 3.88 -4.67 -13.36
C TYR A 62 3.08 -5.93 -13.08
N GLY A 63 2.74 -6.69 -14.13
CA GLY A 63 2.10 -8.00 -13.98
C GLY A 63 0.73 -7.96 -13.30
N ASP A 64 0.09 -9.11 -13.18
CA ASP A 64 -1.20 -9.24 -12.50
C ASP A 64 -1.08 -10.02 -11.18
N GLY A 65 0.12 -10.47 -10.82
CA GLY A 65 0.38 -11.20 -9.59
C GLY A 65 -0.08 -12.65 -9.61
N ASN A 66 -0.61 -13.16 -10.72
CA ASN A 66 -1.07 -14.54 -10.87
C ASN A 66 -0.05 -15.41 -11.63
N GLU A 67 1.16 -14.90 -11.82
CA GLU A 67 2.20 -15.60 -12.56
C GLU A 67 2.70 -16.84 -11.80
N GLU A 68 3.13 -17.87 -12.52
CA GLU A 68 3.78 -19.03 -11.89
C GLU A 68 5.17 -18.65 -11.36
N GLY A 69 5.53 -19.24 -10.21
CA GLY A 69 6.86 -19.07 -9.65
C GLY A 69 7.92 -19.95 -10.31
N ASN A 70 9.18 -19.60 -10.10
CA ASN A 70 10.34 -20.37 -10.54
C ASN A 70 10.92 -21.20 -9.39
N ALA A 71 11.03 -22.52 -9.57
CA ALA A 71 11.68 -23.39 -8.60
C ALA A 71 13.20 -23.23 -8.65
N ASP A 72 13.86 -23.20 -7.50
CA ASP A 72 15.32 -23.09 -7.38
C ASP A 72 15.95 -24.15 -6.45
N GLY A 73 15.16 -25.07 -5.95
CA GLY A 73 15.57 -26.13 -5.03
C GLY A 73 14.57 -27.29 -4.96
N GLY A 74 13.84 -27.56 -6.05
CA GLY A 74 12.83 -28.62 -6.11
C GLY A 74 11.49 -28.26 -5.47
N GLN A 75 11.25 -26.99 -5.16
CA GLN A 75 9.98 -26.53 -4.60
C GLN A 75 8.84 -26.69 -5.62
N THR A 76 7.72 -27.24 -5.16
CA THR A 76 6.53 -27.47 -5.99
C THR A 76 5.45 -26.42 -5.75
N GLN A 77 5.43 -25.83 -4.56
CA GLN A 77 4.48 -24.81 -4.13
C GLN A 77 4.89 -23.44 -4.66
N ASN A 78 3.97 -22.70 -5.29
CA ASN A 78 4.19 -21.29 -5.64
C ASN A 78 4.32 -20.42 -4.37
N PHE A 79 4.86 -19.21 -4.53
CA PHE A 79 4.89 -18.19 -3.49
C PHE A 79 3.51 -18.04 -2.80
N TYR A 80 3.52 -17.67 -1.52
CA TYR A 80 2.31 -17.46 -0.76
C TYR A 80 1.67 -16.12 -1.11
N THR A 81 0.34 -16.04 -1.00
CA THR A 81 -0.41 -14.79 -1.06
C THR A 81 -1.25 -14.67 0.21
N VAL A 82 -1.02 -13.60 0.97
CA VAL A 82 -1.94 -13.13 2.01
C VAL A 82 -2.80 -12.06 1.36
N GLY A 83 -3.99 -12.49 0.94
CA GLY A 83 -4.90 -11.65 0.17
C GLY A 83 -5.85 -10.83 1.03
N SER A 84 -6.36 -9.75 0.44
CA SER A 84 -7.43 -8.90 1.00
C SER A 84 -7.10 -8.30 2.36
N ILE A 85 -5.84 -7.87 2.57
CA ILE A 85 -5.49 -7.09 3.75
C ILE A 85 -6.16 -5.73 3.60
N VAL A 86 -7.09 -5.43 4.51
CA VAL A 86 -7.79 -4.15 4.56
C VAL A 86 -7.38 -3.41 5.82
N ILE A 87 -6.90 -2.17 5.67
CA ILE A 87 -6.52 -1.33 6.81
C ILE A 87 -6.98 0.12 6.66
N HIS A 88 -7.23 0.75 7.80
CA HIS A 88 -7.48 2.19 7.90
C HIS A 88 -6.19 3.00 7.88
N GLY A 89 -6.25 4.25 7.40
CA GLY A 89 -5.13 5.19 7.50
C GLY A 89 -4.70 5.54 8.93
N ASN A 90 -5.59 5.33 9.91
CA ASN A 90 -5.25 5.46 11.33
C ASN A 90 -5.13 4.12 12.08
N SER A 91 -5.29 2.95 11.44
CA SER A 91 -5.30 1.69 12.19
C SER A 91 -3.98 1.57 12.95
N ARG A 92 -4.05 1.45 14.27
CA ARG A 92 -2.88 1.11 15.08
C ARG A 92 -3.23 -0.21 15.73
N THR A 93 -2.38 -1.20 15.51
CA THR A 93 -2.34 -2.34 16.43
C THR A 93 -2.23 -1.77 17.85
N SER A 94 -3.11 -2.23 18.74
CA SER A 94 -3.33 -1.68 20.09
C SER A 94 -2.04 -1.23 20.81
N SER A 95 -2.10 -0.04 21.44
CA SER A 95 -1.09 0.59 22.30
C SER A 95 0.29 0.91 21.67
N GLY A 96 0.45 2.16 21.21
CA GLY A 96 1.75 2.81 21.02
C GLY A 96 2.61 2.35 19.83
N SER A 97 2.23 1.28 19.13
CA SER A 97 2.93 0.80 17.94
C SER A 97 2.55 1.62 16.70
N ASN A 98 3.53 1.96 15.86
CA ASN A 98 3.32 2.56 14.53
C ASN A 98 2.92 1.51 13.47
N VAL A 99 2.60 0.28 13.89
CA VAL A 99 2.22 -0.82 13.00
C VAL A 99 0.72 -0.76 12.69
N ARG A 100 0.42 -0.66 11.40
CA ARG A 100 -0.93 -0.64 10.80
C ARG A 100 -1.49 -2.04 10.64
N TRP A 101 -0.66 -2.96 10.17
CA TRP A 101 -0.98 -4.38 10.01
C TRP A 101 0.20 -5.23 10.45
N SER A 102 -0.06 -6.37 11.09
CA SER A 102 0.98 -7.33 11.42
C SER A 102 0.55 -8.71 10.98
N SER A 103 1.46 -9.49 10.39
CA SER A 103 1.19 -10.88 10.03
C SER A 103 0.85 -11.73 11.24
N THR A 104 1.11 -11.27 12.48
CA THR A 104 0.68 -11.94 13.72
C THR A 104 -0.83 -12.17 13.79
N SER A 105 -1.62 -11.33 13.09
CA SER A 105 -3.07 -11.50 12.91
C SER A 105 -3.47 -12.79 12.18
N LEU A 106 -2.55 -13.42 11.43
CA LEU A 106 -2.81 -14.66 10.69
C LEU A 106 -3.01 -15.89 11.60
N GLY A 107 -2.72 -15.78 12.91
CA GLY A 107 -2.83 -16.90 13.84
C GLY A 107 -2.00 -18.10 13.39
N THR A 108 -2.63 -19.26 13.18
CA THR A 108 -1.94 -20.48 12.70
C THR A 108 -1.33 -20.31 11.31
N GLY A 109 -1.81 -19.34 10.52
CA GLY A 109 -1.25 -19.00 9.21
C GLY A 109 0.19 -18.50 9.28
N GLN A 110 0.69 -18.08 10.46
CA GLN A 110 2.08 -17.66 10.64
C GLN A 110 3.12 -18.71 10.23
N ALA A 111 2.77 -20.00 10.22
CA ALA A 111 3.69 -21.06 9.85
C ALA A 111 4.21 -20.98 8.40
N MET A 112 3.56 -20.22 7.52
CA MET A 112 4.06 -20.00 6.14
C MET A 112 5.25 -19.03 6.07
N LEU A 113 5.58 -18.34 7.17
CA LEU A 113 6.65 -17.35 7.27
C LEU A 113 7.94 -17.91 7.89
N TYR A 114 8.04 -19.23 8.07
CA TYR A 114 9.30 -19.88 8.44
C TYR A 114 10.28 -19.90 7.27
N THR A 115 11.47 -19.37 7.51
CA THR A 115 12.58 -19.34 6.57
C THR A 115 13.87 -19.01 7.32
N ASP A 116 15.00 -19.47 6.80
CA ASP A 116 16.33 -19.19 7.34
C ASP A 116 17.33 -18.65 6.30
N SER A 117 17.04 -18.77 5.01
CA SER A 117 18.00 -18.41 3.95
C SER A 117 17.51 -17.36 2.95
N ARG A 118 16.22 -17.38 2.60
CA ARG A 118 15.63 -16.52 1.57
C ARG A 118 14.20 -16.13 1.91
N PHE A 119 13.95 -14.82 1.89
CA PHE A 119 12.61 -14.26 1.90
C PHE A 119 12.49 -13.17 0.87
N ASN A 120 11.67 -13.38 -0.16
CA ASN A 120 11.37 -12.33 -1.12
C ASN A 120 9.91 -11.91 -0.98
N ILE A 121 9.62 -10.63 -1.13
CA ILE A 121 8.29 -10.09 -0.94
C ILE A 121 7.97 -9.02 -1.99
N ARG A 122 6.72 -9.00 -2.43
CA ARG A 122 6.12 -7.93 -3.22
C ARG A 122 4.71 -7.67 -2.73
N VAL A 123 4.17 -6.52 -3.09
CA VAL A 123 2.82 -6.11 -2.68
C VAL A 123 1.97 -5.87 -3.91
N ARG A 124 0.65 -6.05 -3.78
CA ARG A 124 -0.32 -5.84 -4.86
C ARG A 124 -1.45 -4.97 -4.34
N PRO A 125 -1.47 -3.65 -4.63
CA PRO A 125 -2.62 -2.83 -4.32
C PRO A 125 -3.88 -3.39 -4.97
N ARG A 126 -4.97 -3.36 -4.22
CA ARG A 126 -6.29 -3.76 -4.71
C ARG A 126 -7.14 -2.52 -4.86
N THR A 127 -8.19 -2.66 -5.67
CA THR A 127 -9.24 -1.64 -5.77
C THR A 127 -9.74 -1.24 -4.38
N ALA A 128 -9.99 0.06 -4.19
CA ALA A 128 -10.46 0.60 -2.93
C ALA A 128 -11.67 -0.18 -2.40
N PRO A 129 -11.67 -0.57 -1.11
CA PRO A 129 -12.79 -1.32 -0.52
C PRO A 129 -14.05 -0.46 -0.52
N SER A 130 -15.21 -1.11 -0.66
CA SER A 130 -16.49 -0.41 -0.63
C SER A 130 -16.82 0.08 0.78
N GLN A 131 -17.64 1.14 0.85
CA GLN A 131 -18.17 1.62 2.12
C GLN A 131 -18.83 0.47 2.91
N GLY A 132 -18.52 0.39 4.20
CA GLY A 132 -19.05 -0.65 5.10
C GLY A 132 -18.29 -1.97 5.07
N THR A 133 -17.25 -2.12 4.23
CA THR A 133 -16.26 -3.21 4.35
C THR A 133 -15.61 -3.18 5.73
N TYR A 134 -15.31 -4.33 6.29
CA TYR A 134 -14.55 -4.42 7.54
C TYR A 134 -13.05 -4.50 7.23
N ASP A 135 -12.26 -3.79 8.01
CA ASP A 135 -10.81 -3.95 8.03
C ASP A 135 -10.40 -5.24 8.75
N ASP A 136 -9.11 -5.57 8.71
CA ASP A 136 -8.54 -6.78 9.32
C ASP A 136 -8.69 -6.82 10.86
N TYR A 137 -9.15 -5.74 11.49
CA TYR A 137 -9.42 -5.63 12.92
C TYR A 137 -10.91 -5.53 13.25
N GLY A 138 -11.80 -5.68 12.26
CA GLY A 138 -13.24 -5.64 12.44
C GLY A 138 -13.84 -4.24 12.56
N VAL A 139 -13.12 -3.20 12.17
CA VAL A 139 -13.61 -1.81 12.09
C VAL A 139 -14.16 -1.55 10.69
N LYS A 140 -15.29 -0.83 10.58
CA LYS A 140 -15.91 -0.54 9.28
C LYS A 140 -15.25 0.64 8.58
N CYS A 141 -14.98 0.48 7.29
CA CYS A 141 -14.62 1.55 6.37
C CYS A 141 -15.80 2.52 6.21
N HIS A 142 -15.63 3.76 6.66
CA HIS A 142 -16.74 4.69 6.89
C HIS A 142 -17.23 5.41 5.64
N TYR A 143 -16.30 5.82 4.77
CA TYR A 143 -16.62 6.58 3.58
C TYR A 143 -16.54 5.68 2.36
N ASN A 144 -17.17 6.13 1.26
CA ASN A 144 -16.88 5.56 -0.04
C ASN A 144 -15.59 6.25 -0.50
N PRO A 145 -14.41 5.63 -0.34
CA PRO A 145 -13.17 6.29 -0.70
C PRO A 145 -13.27 6.66 -2.17
N GLN A 146 -12.95 7.91 -2.51
CA GLN A 146 -12.72 8.22 -3.91
C GLN A 146 -11.59 7.29 -4.37
N GLN A 147 -11.82 6.57 -5.47
CA GLN A 147 -10.96 5.46 -5.83
C GLN A 147 -9.53 5.96 -6.07
N TYR A 148 -8.58 5.53 -5.23
CA TYR A 148 -7.16 5.64 -5.52
C TYR A 148 -6.81 4.72 -6.70
N LYS A 149 -5.75 5.06 -7.43
CA LYS A 149 -5.18 4.24 -8.51
C LYS A 149 -3.81 3.72 -8.18
N LYS A 150 -3.15 4.29 -7.16
CA LYS A 150 -1.85 3.84 -6.69
C LYS A 150 -1.78 3.78 -5.18
N LEU A 151 -0.99 2.84 -4.66
CA LEU A 151 -0.58 2.83 -3.26
C LEU A 151 0.94 2.87 -3.15
N LYS A 152 1.42 3.51 -2.08
CA LYS A 152 2.80 3.45 -1.59
C LYS A 152 2.76 2.81 -0.22
N ILE A 153 3.43 1.68 -0.06
CA ILE A 153 3.33 0.81 1.13
C ILE A 153 4.71 0.67 1.75
N LYS A 154 4.83 1.02 3.02
CA LYS A 154 6.04 0.82 3.81
C LYS A 154 5.83 -0.35 4.74
N LEU A 155 6.72 -1.34 4.66
CA LEU A 155 6.68 -2.52 5.53
C LEU A 155 8.05 -2.80 6.14
N CYS A 156 8.03 -3.68 7.13
CA CYS A 156 9.21 -4.15 7.81
C CYS A 156 9.14 -5.64 8.08
N ILE A 157 10.27 -6.33 7.95
CA ILE A 157 10.41 -7.70 8.41
C ILE A 157 11.22 -7.75 9.71
N ARG A 158 10.80 -8.59 10.65
CA ARG A 158 11.49 -8.77 11.94
C ARG A 158 11.29 -10.19 12.47
N ALA A 159 12.18 -10.58 13.38
CA ALA A 159 11.96 -11.78 14.17
C ALA A 159 10.84 -11.54 15.20
N GLU A 160 10.19 -12.63 15.62
CA GLU A 160 9.25 -12.58 16.74
C GLU A 160 9.92 -12.00 18.00
N GLY A 161 9.20 -11.14 18.73
CA GLY A 161 9.72 -10.45 19.91
C GLY A 161 10.78 -9.37 19.65
N GLN A 162 11.26 -9.20 18.42
CA GLN A 162 12.15 -8.09 18.06
C GLN A 162 11.35 -6.87 17.59
N ALA A 163 11.94 -5.69 17.70
CA ALA A 163 11.42 -4.47 17.08
C ALA A 163 11.77 -4.40 15.59
N CYS A 164 11.02 -3.60 14.83
CA CYS A 164 11.39 -3.28 13.46
C CYS A 164 12.69 -2.45 13.43
N ASN A 165 13.62 -2.80 12.54
CA ASN A 165 14.86 -2.05 12.28
C ASN A 165 14.79 -1.41 10.88
N LEU A 166 15.40 -0.24 10.72
CA LEU A 166 15.51 0.47 9.45
C LEU A 166 16.11 -0.39 8.33
N THR A 167 17.13 -1.21 8.63
CA THR A 167 17.76 -2.10 7.63
C THR A 167 16.85 -3.22 7.11
N ARG A 168 15.71 -3.41 7.75
CA ARG A 168 14.69 -4.42 7.38
C ARG A 168 13.37 -3.78 6.99
N THR A 169 13.40 -2.48 6.74
CA THR A 169 12.27 -1.70 6.24
C THR A 169 12.42 -1.54 4.73
N VAL A 170 11.31 -1.67 4.01
CA VAL A 170 11.24 -1.40 2.56
C VAL A 170 9.99 -0.58 2.27
N THR A 171 10.13 0.34 1.33
CA THR A 171 9.02 1.14 0.80
C THR A 171 8.80 0.74 -0.65
N PHE A 172 7.60 0.29 -0.96
CA PHE A 172 7.13 0.08 -2.33
C PHE A 172 6.38 1.35 -2.76
N GLY A 173 6.87 2.08 -3.77
CA GLY A 173 6.30 3.34 -4.24
C GLY A 173 5.33 3.16 -5.41
N ASP A 174 4.41 4.11 -5.62
CA ASP A 174 3.66 4.32 -6.88
C ASP A 174 3.11 3.08 -7.60
N ILE A 175 2.66 2.09 -6.83
CA ILE A 175 2.25 0.79 -7.34
C ILE A 175 0.81 0.92 -7.84
N ALA A 176 0.57 0.62 -9.10
CA ALA A 176 -0.77 0.71 -9.67
C ALA A 176 -1.72 -0.36 -9.09
N ASN A 177 -3.00 -0.04 -9.00
CA ASN A 177 -4.02 -0.99 -8.59
C ASN A 177 -4.06 -2.20 -9.51
N GLU A 178 -4.21 -3.36 -8.89
CA GLU A 178 -4.26 -4.68 -9.52
C GLU A 178 -2.95 -5.16 -10.14
N GLU A 179 -1.89 -4.34 -10.12
CA GLU A 179 -0.53 -4.69 -10.51
C GLU A 179 0.33 -5.01 -9.29
N VAL A 180 1.39 -5.81 -9.48
CA VAL A 180 2.34 -6.12 -8.41
C VAL A 180 3.52 -5.16 -8.42
N SER A 181 4.08 -4.94 -7.24
CA SER A 181 5.30 -4.16 -7.05
C SER A 181 6.56 -4.90 -7.47
N LYS A 182 7.70 -4.20 -7.59
CA LYS A 182 9.03 -4.86 -7.66
C LYS A 182 9.20 -5.82 -6.49
N VAL A 183 9.96 -6.88 -6.72
CA VAL A 183 10.31 -7.86 -5.69
C VAL A 183 11.43 -7.28 -4.84
N LYS A 184 11.20 -7.20 -3.53
CA LYS A 184 12.26 -6.97 -2.55
C LYS A 184 12.81 -8.30 -2.08
N GLU A 185 14.11 -8.48 -2.22
CA GLU A 185 14.82 -9.67 -1.76
C GLU A 185 15.46 -9.44 -0.39
N PHE A 186 15.31 -10.43 0.49
CA PHE A 186 16.02 -10.52 1.76
C PHE A 186 16.76 -11.86 1.83
N SER A 187 18.06 -11.79 2.06
CA SER A 187 18.93 -12.95 2.22
C SER A 187 20.12 -12.62 3.14
N GLY A 188 20.75 -13.67 3.67
CA GLY A 188 21.94 -13.53 4.52
C GLY A 188 21.72 -12.60 5.70
N SER A 189 22.57 -11.56 5.82
CA SER A 189 22.52 -10.60 6.96
C SER A 189 21.29 -9.69 6.97
N THR A 190 20.55 -9.58 5.86
CA THR A 190 19.33 -8.76 5.78
C THR A 190 18.12 -9.48 6.37
N LEU A 191 18.17 -10.81 6.51
CA LEU A 191 17.15 -11.57 7.21
C LEU A 191 17.30 -11.46 8.74
N PRO A 192 16.19 -11.37 9.48
CA PRO A 192 16.17 -11.65 10.90
C PRO A 192 16.67 -13.06 11.21
N SER A 193 17.67 -13.17 12.09
CA SER A 193 17.97 -14.46 12.74
C SER A 193 16.84 -14.79 13.71
N THR A 194 16.13 -15.88 13.44
CA THR A 194 14.97 -16.32 14.22
C THR A 194 14.85 -17.83 14.19
N TYR A 195 14.33 -18.42 15.28
CA TYR A 195 13.89 -19.81 15.34
C TYR A 195 12.36 -19.94 15.14
N GLY A 196 11.65 -18.82 15.19
CA GLY A 196 10.21 -18.70 14.93
C GLY A 196 9.92 -18.12 13.54
N PRO A 197 8.64 -17.99 13.16
CA PRO A 197 8.28 -17.39 11.88
C PRO A 197 8.73 -15.93 11.84
N MET A 198 9.02 -15.44 10.63
CA MET A 198 9.23 -14.01 10.46
C MET A 198 7.92 -13.25 10.62
N ILE A 199 8.01 -12.01 11.10
CA ILE A 199 6.86 -11.11 11.20
C ILE A 199 7.00 -10.02 10.13
N ILE A 200 5.92 -9.83 9.38
CA ILE A 200 5.77 -8.72 8.44
C ILE A 200 4.87 -7.69 9.11
N ASP A 201 5.37 -6.48 9.28
CA ASP A 201 4.60 -5.34 9.79
C ASP A 201 4.45 -4.28 8.70
N ILE A 202 3.21 -3.87 8.40
CA ILE A 202 2.93 -2.68 7.60
C ILE A 202 3.04 -1.47 8.51
N LEU A 203 3.94 -0.56 8.18
CA LEU A 203 4.25 0.63 8.97
C LEU A 203 3.47 1.85 8.49
N ASP A 204 3.29 1.99 7.18
CA ASP A 204 2.56 3.12 6.61
C ASP A 204 1.98 2.79 5.23
N VAL A 205 0.87 3.45 4.88
CA VAL A 205 0.30 3.40 3.53
C VAL A 205 -0.13 4.79 3.09
N GLN A 206 0.25 5.14 1.87
CA GLN A 206 -0.12 6.37 1.18
C GLN A 206 -0.85 6.05 -0.12
N TRP A 207 -1.66 6.99 -0.60
CA TRP A 207 -2.49 6.87 -1.80
C TRP A 207 -2.42 8.13 -2.67
N ASP A 208 -2.80 8.01 -3.94
CA ASP A 208 -2.85 9.13 -4.89
C ASP A 208 -4.22 9.84 -4.92
N TRP A 209 -4.97 9.79 -3.81
CA TRP A 209 -6.34 10.30 -3.73
C TRP A 209 -6.50 11.72 -4.25
N SER A 210 -5.61 12.64 -3.85
CA SER A 210 -5.66 14.05 -4.29
C SER A 210 -5.56 14.15 -5.81
N CYS A 211 -4.72 13.33 -6.44
CA CYS A 211 -4.58 13.29 -7.89
C CYS A 211 -5.90 12.88 -8.54
N GLN A 212 -6.51 11.80 -8.04
CA GLN A 212 -7.78 11.30 -8.56
C GLN A 212 -8.93 12.30 -8.34
N TYR A 213 -8.92 13.06 -7.24
CA TYR A 213 -9.91 14.11 -6.99
C TYR A 213 -9.93 15.19 -8.08
N TYR A 214 -8.76 15.68 -8.50
CA TYR A 214 -8.66 16.69 -9.56
C TYR A 214 -8.91 16.12 -10.95
N LEU A 215 -8.37 14.93 -11.26
CA LEU A 215 -8.61 14.28 -12.56
C LEU A 215 -10.10 13.99 -12.80
N ASN A 216 -10.86 13.65 -11.75
CA ASN A 216 -12.31 13.44 -11.84
C ASN A 216 -13.13 14.75 -12.02
N GLN A 217 -12.48 15.91 -11.95
CA GLN A 217 -13.07 17.23 -12.21
C GLN A 217 -12.61 17.80 -13.57
N ASP A 218 -12.18 16.93 -14.48
CA ASP A 218 -11.73 17.27 -15.84
C ASP A 218 -10.42 18.09 -15.89
N TYR A 219 -9.64 18.12 -14.80
CA TYR A 219 -8.26 18.60 -14.86
C TYR A 219 -7.39 17.58 -15.59
N SER A 220 -6.44 18.07 -16.38
CA SER A 220 -5.42 17.25 -17.03
C SER A 220 -4.26 16.99 -16.07
N GLN A 221 -3.58 15.85 -16.23
CA GLN A 221 -2.32 15.57 -15.55
C GLN A 221 -1.22 16.58 -15.92
N SER A 222 -1.33 17.22 -17.09
CA SER A 222 -0.44 18.30 -17.54
C SER A 222 -0.75 19.66 -16.93
N ASP A 223 -1.86 19.83 -16.22
CA ASP A 223 -2.22 21.12 -15.65
C ASP A 223 -1.30 21.44 -14.47
N ALA A 224 -0.88 22.69 -14.36
CA ALA A 224 -0.03 23.15 -13.26
C ALA A 224 -0.71 22.92 -11.88
N VAL A 225 -2.05 22.96 -11.85
CA VAL A 225 -2.88 22.64 -10.68
C VAL A 225 -2.87 21.14 -10.36
N THR A 226 -2.62 20.25 -11.31
CA THR A 226 -2.55 18.81 -11.05
C THR A 226 -1.11 18.39 -10.70
N ASN A 227 -0.12 19.00 -11.35
CA ASN A 227 1.30 18.70 -11.16
C ASN A 227 1.80 18.99 -9.72
N GLY A 228 1.22 19.99 -9.04
CA GLY A 228 1.50 20.26 -7.62
C GLY A 228 0.64 19.46 -6.62
N TYR A 229 -0.38 18.74 -7.09
CA TYR A 229 -1.43 18.12 -6.25
C TYR A 229 -1.60 16.62 -6.48
N CYS A 230 -0.70 16.00 -7.23
CA CYS A 230 -0.57 14.55 -7.34
C CYS A 230 0.51 13.89 -6.46
N PRO A 231 0.84 14.36 -5.22
CA PRO A 231 1.70 13.59 -4.34
C PRO A 231 0.93 12.41 -3.74
N MET A 232 1.67 11.35 -3.39
CA MET A 232 1.15 10.29 -2.54
C MET A 232 0.94 10.84 -1.13
N ALA A 233 -0.31 10.82 -0.65
CA ALA A 233 -0.68 11.34 0.66
C ALA A 233 -1.03 10.22 1.64
N SER A 234 -0.86 10.45 2.94
CA SER A 234 -1.34 9.50 3.94
C SER A 234 -2.84 9.24 3.78
N VAL A 235 -3.22 7.97 3.93
CA VAL A 235 -4.63 7.56 3.96
C VAL A 235 -5.31 8.22 5.16
N TRP A 236 -6.52 8.73 4.96
CA TRP A 236 -7.25 9.38 6.04
C TRP A 236 -7.69 8.39 7.13
N PRO A 237 -7.89 8.87 8.37
CA PRO A 237 -8.20 8.01 9.50
C PRO A 237 -9.38 7.05 9.32
N ASN A 238 -10.42 7.48 8.61
CA ASN A 238 -11.68 6.75 8.47
C ASN A 238 -11.81 6.03 7.12
N ASP A 239 -10.77 6.13 6.29
CA ASP A 239 -10.73 5.53 4.98
C ASP A 239 -9.85 4.30 4.99
N CYS A 240 -10.24 3.33 4.18
CA CYS A 240 -9.57 2.07 4.03
C CYS A 240 -8.87 1.95 2.68
N VAL A 241 -7.78 1.20 2.71
CA VAL A 241 -7.09 0.69 1.52
C VAL A 241 -7.04 -0.82 1.61
N ALA A 242 -6.94 -1.45 0.45
CA ALA A 242 -6.81 -2.89 0.32
C ALA A 242 -5.56 -3.24 -0.50
N PHE A 243 -4.84 -4.27 -0.09
CA PHE A 243 -3.71 -4.82 -0.83
C PHE A 243 -3.53 -6.32 -0.50
N ASP A 244 -2.82 -7.02 -1.37
CA ASP A 244 -2.31 -8.36 -1.08
C ASP A 244 -0.80 -8.28 -0.80
N LEU A 245 -0.32 -9.16 0.06
CA LEU A 245 1.11 -9.43 0.21
C LEU A 245 1.43 -10.76 -0.45
N GLN A 246 2.46 -10.77 -1.29
CA GLN A 246 2.98 -12.00 -1.89
C GLN A 246 4.41 -12.20 -1.45
N PHE A 247 4.76 -13.41 -1.02
CA PHE A 247 6.12 -13.70 -0.59
C PHE A 247 6.55 -15.14 -0.89
N SER A 248 7.84 -15.29 -1.19
CA SER A 248 8.51 -16.58 -1.33
C SER A 248 9.44 -16.81 -0.13
N THR A 249 9.56 -18.06 0.27
CA THR A 249 10.45 -18.55 1.33
C THR A 249 11.33 -19.66 0.77
N ASP A 250 12.28 -20.20 1.53
CA ASP A 250 13.06 -21.40 1.15
C ASP A 250 12.21 -22.58 0.65
N SER A 251 11.00 -22.70 1.18
CA SER A 251 10.07 -23.81 0.91
C SER A 251 9.18 -23.61 -0.32
N THR A 252 9.16 -22.42 -0.93
CA THR A 252 8.33 -22.12 -2.10
C THR A 252 9.18 -21.86 -3.34
N LYS A 253 8.56 -21.92 -4.51
CA LYS A 253 9.11 -21.30 -5.71
C LYS A 253 9.27 -19.80 -5.49
N ASP A 254 10.28 -19.22 -6.12
CA ASP A 254 10.49 -17.78 -6.13
C ASP A 254 9.55 -17.09 -7.14
N PHE A 255 9.50 -15.76 -7.11
CA PHE A 255 8.86 -14.99 -8.16
C PHE A 255 9.47 -15.27 -9.54
N PRO A 256 8.68 -15.21 -10.62
CA PRO A 256 9.18 -15.45 -11.97
C PRO A 256 10.34 -14.52 -12.30
N ALA A 257 11.27 -14.97 -13.13
CA ALA A 257 12.43 -14.17 -13.56
C ALA A 257 12.04 -12.89 -14.32
N SER A 258 10.82 -12.83 -14.86
CA SER A 258 10.26 -11.64 -15.50
C SER A 258 9.81 -10.58 -14.50
N ALA A 259 9.71 -10.89 -13.21
CA ALA A 259 9.37 -9.93 -12.16
C ALA A 259 10.59 -9.03 -11.86
N PRO A 260 10.51 -7.71 -12.11
CA PRO A 260 11.57 -6.76 -11.75
C PRO A 260 11.91 -6.81 -10.25
N ARG A 261 13.20 -6.66 -9.95
CA ARG A 261 13.79 -6.72 -8.61
C ARG A 261 14.26 -5.31 -8.20
N MET A 262 14.25 -5.02 -6.90
CA MET A 262 14.76 -3.77 -6.31
C MET A 262 16.22 -3.84 -5.91
#